data_AF-A0A1T3NYM1-F1
#
_entry.id   AF-A0A1T3NYM1-F1
#
_cell.length_a   1.000
_cell.length_b   1.000
_cell.length_c   1.000
_cell.angle_alpha   90.00
_cell.angle_beta   90.00
_cell.angle_gamma   90.00
#
_symmetry.space_group_name_H-M   'P 1'
#
loop_
_entity.id
_entity.type
_entity.pdbx_description
1 polymer ?
#
loop_
_entity_poly.entity_id
_entity_poly.type
_entity_poly.pdbx_seq_one_letter_code
_entity_poly.pdbx_strand_id
1 'polypeptide(L)'
;MRVWRMDPTAVEQARRSDERLTQASRQAQPVWESSHDHDAFRRFLDDQGWGAALTIAVIRRVLGCELKDAMDVYDSYCARTREDVAGS
;
A
#
# COMPACT_ATOMS: atom_id res chain seq x y z
N MET A 1 27.40 28.80 -2.82
CA MET A 1 26.39 27.84 -3.30
C MET A 1 26.85 26.42 -2.99
N ARG A 2 26.20 25.68 -2.09
CA ARG A 2 26.46 24.24 -1.93
C ARG A 2 25.59 23.48 -2.92
N VAL A 3 26.22 22.83 -3.90
CA VAL A 3 25.54 21.87 -4.77
C VAL A 3 25.37 20.60 -3.96
N TRP A 4 24.13 20.30 -3.55
CA TRP A 4 23.80 19.02 -2.95
C TRP A 4 23.93 17.95 -4.04
N ARG A 5 25.01 17.18 -4.04
CA ARG A 5 25.09 15.97 -4.86
C ARG A 5 24.18 14.93 -4.24
N MET A 6 23.08 14.61 -4.92
CA MET A 6 22.28 13.44 -4.56
C MET A 6 23.08 12.17 -4.85
N ASP A 7 22.99 11.21 -3.94
CA ASP A 7 23.56 9.89 -4.15
C ASP A 7 22.80 9.20 -5.30
N PRO A 8 23.48 8.80 -6.40
CA PRO A 8 22.81 8.22 -7.56
C PRO A 8 22.17 6.86 -7.25
N THR A 9 22.65 6.14 -6.24
CA THR A 9 22.07 4.88 -5.79
C THR A 9 20.74 5.12 -5.07
N ALA A 10 20.69 6.14 -4.21
CA ALA A 10 19.45 6.54 -3.53
C ALA A 10 18.39 7.00 -4.54
N VAL A 11 18.78 7.72 -5.59
CA VAL A 11 17.87 8.12 -6.69
C VAL A 11 17.30 6.90 -7.41
N GLU A 12 18.14 5.94 -7.77
CA GLU A 12 17.70 4.73 -8.47
C GLU A 12 16.82 3.83 -7.57
N GLN A 13 17.13 3.73 -6.28
CA GLN A 13 16.30 3.03 -5.31
C GLN A 13 14.91 3.68 -5.16
N ALA A 14 14.86 5.01 -5.11
CA ALA A 14 13.60 5.75 -5.05
C ALA A 14 12.78 5.53 -6.33
N ARG A 15 13.42 5.57 -7.50
CA ARG A 15 12.78 5.31 -8.80
C ARG A 15 12.15 3.92 -8.85
N ARG A 16 12.89 2.87 -8.48
CA ARG A 16 12.37 1.50 -8.43
C ARG A 16 11.22 1.33 -7.44
N SER A 17 11.28 2.04 -6.32
CA SER A 17 10.21 2.00 -5.32
C SER A 17 8.93 2.65 -5.84
N ASP A 18 9.05 3.77 -6.55
CA ASP A 18 7.92 4.46 -7.19
C ASP A 18 7.30 3.63 -8.33
N GLU A 19 8.12 2.95 -9.14
CA GLU A 19 7.65 2.03 -10.18
C GLU A 19 6.83 0.89 -9.58
N ARG A 20 7.32 0.27 -8.50
CA ARG A 20 6.61 -0.79 -7.78
C ARG A 20 5.28 -0.29 -7.22
N LEU A 21 5.28 0.89 -6.59
CA LEU A 21 4.06 1.50 -6.06
C LEU A 21 3.06 1.80 -7.18
N THR A 22 3.52 2.35 -8.29
CA THR A 22 2.67 2.68 -9.44
C THR A 22 2.05 1.42 -10.04
N GLN A 23 2.83 0.35 -10.20
CA GLN A 23 2.32 -0.93 -10.68
C GLN A 23 1.29 -1.54 -9.72
N ALA A 24 1.61 -1.61 -8.42
CA ALA A 24 0.73 -2.15 -7.40
C ALA A 24 -0.59 -1.37 -7.32
N SER A 25 -0.52 -0.04 -7.39
CA SER A 25 -1.71 0.81 -7.38
C SER A 25 -2.58 0.59 -8.61
N ARG A 26 -2.00 0.39 -9.81
CA ARG A 26 -2.76 0.06 -11.02
C ARG A 26 -3.46 -1.29 -10.94
N GLN A 27 -2.92 -2.24 -10.20
CA GLN A 27 -3.56 -3.54 -9.97
C GLN A 27 -4.70 -3.43 -8.94
N ALA A 28 -4.53 -2.57 -7.93
CA ALA A 28 -5.48 -2.40 -6.83
C ALA A 28 -6.67 -1.47 -7.20
N GLN A 29 -6.42 -0.45 -8.03
CA GLN A 29 -7.43 0.56 -8.42
C GLN A 29 -8.73 -0.05 -8.98
N PRO A 30 -8.69 -1.02 -9.92
CA PRO A 30 -9.93 -1.58 -10.48
C PRO A 30 -10.75 -2.38 -9.46
N VAL A 31 -10.09 -2.99 -8.46
CA VAL A 31 -10.79 -3.72 -7.39
C VAL A 31 -11.57 -2.76 -6.53
N TRP A 32 -10.96 -1.62 -6.17
CA TRP A 32 -11.64 -0.56 -5.45
C TRP A 32 -12.77 0.05 -6.28
N GLU A 33 -12.52 0.44 -7.54
CA GLU A 33 -13.52 1.11 -8.38
C GLU A 33 -14.73 0.23 -8.73
N SER A 34 -14.53 -1.09 -8.86
CA SER A 34 -15.62 -2.01 -9.20
C SER A 34 -16.53 -2.33 -8.02
N SER A 35 -16.03 -2.31 -6.80
CA SER A 35 -16.77 -2.75 -5.62
C SER A 35 -17.10 -1.64 -4.63
N HIS A 36 -16.22 -0.64 -4.51
CA HIS A 36 -16.17 0.31 -3.39
C HIS A 36 -16.29 -0.38 -2.02
N ASP A 37 -15.89 -1.64 -1.96
CA ASP A 37 -16.03 -2.51 -0.80
C ASP A 37 -14.67 -2.69 -0.15
N HIS A 38 -14.59 -2.28 1.12
CA HIS A 38 -13.35 -2.35 1.88
C HIS A 38 -12.90 -3.79 2.14
N ASP A 39 -13.81 -4.76 2.29
CA ASP A 39 -13.46 -6.17 2.50
C ASP A 39 -12.99 -6.83 1.20
N ALA A 40 -13.59 -6.52 0.05
CA ALA A 40 -13.10 -6.98 -1.25
C ALA A 40 -11.71 -6.42 -1.55
N PHE A 41 -11.50 -5.12 -1.29
CA PHE A 41 -10.21 -4.48 -1.44
C PHE A 41 -9.17 -5.08 -0.48
N ARG A 42 -9.55 -5.34 0.77
CA ARG A 42 -8.72 -5.99 1.78
C ARG A 42 -8.26 -7.38 1.35
N ARG A 43 -9.18 -8.25 0.94
CA ARG A 43 -8.84 -9.61 0.45
C ARG A 43 -7.87 -9.55 -0.72
N PHE A 44 -8.07 -8.63 -1.65
CA PHE A 44 -7.13 -8.43 -2.75
C PHE A 44 -5.73 -8.08 -2.22
N LEU A 45 -5.61 -7.12 -1.29
CA LEU A 45 -4.32 -6.72 -0.72
C LEU A 45 -3.61 -7.88 0.00
N ASP A 46 -4.36 -8.79 0.63
CA ASP A 46 -3.83 -9.99 1.29
C ASP A 46 -3.20 -10.96 0.30
N ASP A 47 -3.93 -11.23 -0.78
CA ASP A 47 -3.52 -12.17 -1.81
C ASP A 47 -2.25 -11.70 -2.55
N GLN A 48 -1.96 -10.40 -2.54
CA GLN A 48 -0.76 -9.87 -3.19
C GLN A 48 0.54 -10.16 -2.43
N GLY A 49 0.49 -10.45 -1.13
CA GLY A 49 1.68 -10.71 -0.32
C GLY A 49 2.66 -9.53 -0.27
N TRP A 50 2.17 -8.30 -0.42
CA TRP A 50 3.00 -7.10 -0.37
C TRP A 50 3.44 -6.79 1.07
N GLY A 51 4.66 -6.27 1.22
CA GLY A 51 5.14 -5.80 2.52
C GLY A 51 4.37 -4.56 3.00
N ALA A 52 4.27 -4.40 4.33
CA ALA A 52 3.48 -3.34 4.98
C ALA A 52 3.64 -1.95 4.36
N ALA A 53 4.87 -1.50 4.13
CA ALA A 53 5.16 -0.19 3.57
C ALA A 53 4.56 0.01 2.16
N LEU A 54 4.60 -1.04 1.32
CA LEU A 54 4.01 -0.99 -0.01
C LEU A 54 2.48 -1.00 0.07
N THR A 55 1.90 -1.85 0.92
CA THR A 55 0.45 -1.93 1.13
C THR A 55 -0.14 -0.61 1.62
N ILE A 56 0.47 0.02 2.62
CA ILE A 56 0.05 1.34 3.13
C ILE A 56 0.13 2.40 2.03
N ALA A 57 1.21 2.41 1.25
CA ALA A 57 1.37 3.37 0.15
C ALA A 57 0.31 3.17 -0.96
N VAL A 58 -0.07 1.91 -1.25
CA VAL A 58 -1.14 1.59 -2.19
C VAL A 58 -2.50 2.05 -1.65
N ILE A 59 -2.83 1.73 -0.40
CA ILE A 59 -4.08 2.17 0.26
C ILE A 59 -4.20 3.69 0.15
N ARG A 60 -3.13 4.41 0.53
CA ARG A 60 -3.09 5.87 0.46
C ARG A 60 -3.36 6.39 -0.95
N ARG A 61 -2.74 5.78 -1.97
CA ARG A 61 -2.83 6.24 -3.35
C ARG A 61 -4.19 5.92 -3.98
N VAL A 62 -4.76 4.76 -3.69
CA VAL A 62 -6.05 4.31 -4.25
C VAL A 62 -7.22 5.04 -3.58
N LEU A 63 -7.18 5.19 -2.25
CA LEU A 63 -8.23 5.87 -1.50
C LEU A 63 -8.07 7.40 -1.49
N GLY A 64 -6.91 7.91 -1.90
CA GLY A 64 -6.62 9.35 -1.91
C GLY A 64 -6.58 9.96 -0.50
N CYS A 65 -6.21 9.19 0.52
CA CYS A 65 -6.23 9.62 1.92
C CYS A 65 -4.85 10.08 2.44
N GLU A 66 -4.82 10.56 3.68
CA GLU A 66 -3.56 10.90 4.35
C GLU A 66 -2.79 9.65 4.78
N LEU A 67 -1.49 9.80 5.05
CA LEU A 67 -0.67 8.67 5.50
C LEU A 67 -1.20 8.04 6.79
N LYS A 68 -1.68 8.88 7.73
CA LYS A 68 -2.25 8.40 8.98
C LYS A 68 -3.46 7.51 8.72
N ASP A 69 -4.41 7.96 7.90
CA ASP A 69 -5.61 7.18 7.57
C ASP A 69 -5.23 5.86 6.90
N ALA A 70 -4.25 5.87 6.00
CA ALA A 70 -3.77 4.66 5.34
C ALA A 70 -3.13 3.66 6.32
N MET A 71 -2.40 4.16 7.34
CA MET A 71 -1.87 3.35 8.42
C MET A 71 -2.98 2.79 9.31
N ASP A 72 -3.96 3.62 9.70
CA ASP A 72 -5.10 3.20 10.52
C ASP A 72 -5.92 2.10 9.81
N VAL A 73 -6.12 2.22 8.49
CA VAL A 73 -6.76 1.18 7.66
C VAL A 73 -5.93 -0.10 7.63
N TYR A 74 -4.61 0.02 7.45
CA TYR A 74 -3.71 -1.14 7.43
C TYR A 74 -3.63 -1.86 8.78
N ASP A 75 -3.61 -1.11 9.89
CA ASP A 75 -3.57 -1.67 11.24
C ASP A 75 -4.90 -2.35 11.60
N SER A 76 -6.03 -1.74 11.23
CA SER A 76 -7.36 -2.35 11.35
C SER A 76 -7.45 -3.66 10.56
N TYR A 77 -6.88 -3.67 9.34
CA TYR A 77 -6.71 -4.88 8.56
C TYR A 77 -5.94 -5.96 9.33
N CYS A 78 -4.74 -5.65 9.82
CA CYS A 78 -3.88 -6.60 10.52
C CYS A 78 -4.49 -7.15 11.82
N ALA A 79 -5.25 -6.31 12.53
CA ALA A 79 -5.94 -6.72 13.76
C ALA A 79 -7.00 -7.79 13.49
N ARG A 80 -7.83 -7.60 12.45
CA ARG A 80 -8.90 -8.56 12.09
C ARG A 80 -8.36 -9.91 11.60
N THR A 81 -7.29 -9.92 10.82
CA THR A 81 -6.69 -11.18 10.33
C THR A 81 -6.17 -12.06 11.47
N ARG A 82 -5.81 -11.48 12.63
CA ARG A 82 -5.41 -12.24 13.82
C ARG A 82 -6.60 -12.86 14.54
N GLU A 83 -7.76 -12.21 14.51
CA GLU A 83 -8.99 -12.73 15.12
C GLU A 83 -9.56 -13.92 14.32
N ASP A 84 -9.52 -13.85 12.98
CA ASP A 84 -9.98 -14.94 12.10
C ASP A 84 -9.15 -16.23 12.26
N VAL A 85 -7.84 -16.10 12.55
CA VAL A 85 -6.94 -17.23 12.81
C VAL A 85 -7.09 -17.81 14.22
N ALA A 86 -7.49 -16.99 15.20
CA ALA A 86 -7.70 -17.43 16.58
C ALA A 86 -9.08 -18.07 16.82
N GLY A 87 -10.04 -17.85 15.91
CA GLY A 87 -11.41 -18.36 15.99
C GLY A 87 -11.72 -19.60 15.14
N SER A 88 -10.74 -20.15 14.40
CA SER A 88 -10.89 -21.33 13.53
C SER A 88 -10.31 -22.61 14.13
#